data_AF-A0A2N5NGN8-F1
#
_entry.id   AF-A0A2N5NGN8-F1
#
_cell.length_a   1.000
_cell.length_b   1.000
_cell.length_c   1.000
_cell.angle_alpha   90.00
_cell.angle_beta   90.00
_cell.angle_gamma   90.00
#
_symmetry.space_group_name_H-M   'P 1'
#
loop_
_entity.id
_entity.type
_entity.pdbx_description
1 polymer ?
#
loop_
_entity_poly.entity_id
_entity_poly.type
_entity_poly.pdbx_seq_one_letter_code
_entity_poly.pdbx_strand_id
1 'polypeptide(L)'
;MAVDDDLIRKNPFEFQLATVVVNDSVTREAITRKQERAFLEFVANDKHFCRYYEGIFILFKTGLRISEFVGLTLSDLDMQNRKISVNHQLQRKRNMEYVIEDTKTSCGTREIPMTDEVYECFQRIISSRKKPRVEPIVGGKCGFLYLDKNDMPMVALHWEKYFQHICEKYNSIYRVQMPKVTPHVCRHTFCSNMAKSGMNPKTLQYLMGHSDISVTLNTYTHIGYDDAKEELKRVVNGE
;
A
#
# COMPACT_ATOMS: atom_id res chain seq x y z
N MET A 1 2.04 -21.34 -29.68
CA MET A 1 0.66 -21.42 -29.12
C MET A 1 -0.13 -22.33 -30.04
N ALA A 2 -1.26 -22.92 -29.60
CA ALA A 2 -1.99 -23.90 -30.42
C ALA A 2 -2.40 -23.40 -31.84
N VAL A 3 -2.52 -22.09 -32.05
CA VAL A 3 -2.70 -21.49 -33.39
C VAL A 3 -1.38 -21.47 -34.17
N ASP A 4 -0.28 -21.03 -33.54
CA ASP A 4 1.06 -20.99 -34.17
C ASP A 4 1.63 -22.38 -34.46
N ASP A 5 1.20 -23.37 -33.68
CA ASP A 5 1.55 -24.79 -33.84
C ASP A 5 0.58 -25.52 -34.79
N ASP A 6 -0.30 -24.77 -35.49
CA ASP A 6 -1.31 -25.24 -36.45
C ASP A 6 -2.32 -26.28 -35.92
N LEU A 7 -2.39 -26.48 -34.60
CA LEU A 7 -3.33 -27.40 -33.96
C LEU A 7 -4.79 -26.91 -34.06
N ILE A 8 -4.99 -25.60 -34.18
CA ILE A 8 -6.30 -24.95 -34.40
C ILE A 8 -6.17 -23.79 -35.40
N ARG A 9 -7.20 -23.57 -36.22
CA ARG A 9 -7.18 -22.57 -37.31
C ARG A 9 -7.33 -21.11 -36.85
N LYS A 10 -7.86 -20.88 -35.65
CA LYS A 10 -8.10 -19.52 -35.12
C LYS A 10 -8.23 -19.55 -33.60
N ASN A 11 -7.93 -18.43 -32.95
CA ASN A 11 -8.21 -18.24 -31.54
C ASN A 11 -9.68 -17.79 -31.35
N PRO A 12 -10.56 -18.60 -30.74
CA PRO A 12 -11.95 -18.20 -30.51
C PRO A 12 -12.10 -17.04 -29.50
N PHE A 13 -11.04 -16.68 -28.77
CA PHE A 13 -10.99 -15.53 -27.85
C PHE A 13 -10.34 -14.29 -28.47
N GLU A 14 -10.20 -14.23 -29.79
CA GLU A 14 -9.71 -13.05 -30.51
C GLU A 14 -10.81 -11.99 -30.65
N PHE A 15 -11.32 -11.51 -29.53
CA PHE A 15 -12.28 -10.41 -29.46
C PHE A 15 -12.04 -9.55 -28.21
N GLN A 16 -12.45 -8.28 -28.25
CA GLN A 16 -12.34 -7.39 -27.10
C GLN A 16 -13.49 -7.66 -26.11
N LEU A 17 -13.18 -8.01 -24.85
CA LEU A 17 -14.21 -8.34 -23.87
C LEU A 17 -15.23 -7.21 -23.64
N ALA A 18 -14.77 -5.95 -23.76
CA ALA A 18 -15.60 -4.76 -23.61
C ALA A 18 -16.71 -4.63 -24.66
N THR A 19 -16.63 -5.33 -25.79
CA THR A 19 -17.70 -5.35 -26.81
C THR A 19 -18.78 -6.38 -26.52
N VAL A 20 -18.55 -7.28 -25.57
CA VAL A 20 -19.45 -8.40 -25.23
C VAL A 20 -20.00 -8.27 -23.81
N VAL A 21 -19.24 -7.68 -22.89
CA VAL A 21 -19.61 -7.54 -21.48
C VAL A 21 -19.48 -6.07 -21.06
N VAL A 22 -20.53 -5.56 -20.41
CA VAL A 22 -20.50 -4.23 -19.79
C VAL A 22 -19.50 -4.26 -18.64
N ASN A 23 -18.55 -3.34 -18.65
CA ASN A 23 -17.60 -3.19 -17.56
C ASN A 23 -18.32 -2.54 -16.36
N ASP A 24 -18.67 -3.34 -15.36
CA ASP A 24 -19.29 -2.94 -14.09
C ASP A 24 -18.27 -2.80 -12.94
N SER A 25 -16.97 -2.81 -13.27
CA SER A 25 -15.92 -2.68 -12.25
C SER A 25 -16.01 -1.34 -11.54
N VAL A 26 -16.17 -1.39 -10.22
CA VAL A 26 -16.17 -0.18 -9.38
C VAL A 26 -14.72 0.30 -9.22
N THR A 27 -14.43 1.51 -9.68
CA THR A 27 -13.15 2.17 -9.42
C THR A 27 -13.01 2.43 -7.93
N ARG A 28 -11.94 1.92 -7.32
CA ARG A 28 -11.66 2.16 -5.89
C ARG A 28 -11.20 3.60 -5.70
N GLU A 29 -12.09 4.46 -5.22
CA GLU A 29 -11.76 5.86 -4.98
C GLU A 29 -10.81 6.04 -3.77
N ALA A 30 -9.91 7.02 -3.88
CA ALA A 30 -9.13 7.49 -2.73
C ALA A 30 -10.06 8.17 -1.73
N ILE A 31 -9.80 8.00 -0.43
CA ILE A 31 -10.56 8.72 0.59
C ILE A 31 -10.07 10.18 0.67
N THR A 32 -10.96 11.07 1.10
CA THR A 32 -10.60 12.49 1.30
C THR A 32 -9.66 12.65 2.50
N ARG A 33 -8.88 13.75 2.52
CA ARG A 33 -8.01 14.11 3.67
C ARG A 33 -8.80 14.19 4.99
N LYS A 34 -10.06 14.65 4.94
CA LYS A 34 -10.96 14.72 6.11
C LYS A 34 -11.33 13.32 6.62
N GLN A 35 -11.64 12.38 5.72
CA GLN A 35 -11.94 10.99 6.08
C GLN A 35 -10.69 10.26 6.59
N GLU A 36 -9.53 10.45 5.96
CA GLU A 36 -8.25 9.90 6.43
C GLU A 36 -7.96 10.35 7.86
N ARG A 37 -8.06 11.66 8.15
CA ARG A 37 -7.87 12.20 9.49
C ARG A 37 -8.86 11.61 10.50
N ALA A 38 -10.15 11.59 10.17
CA ALA A 38 -11.18 11.02 11.05
C ALA A 38 -10.95 9.52 11.33
N PHE A 39 -10.49 8.76 10.33
CA PHE A 39 -10.15 7.35 10.49
C PHE A 39 -8.94 7.17 11.41
N LEU A 40 -7.86 7.92 11.21
CA LEU A 40 -6.67 7.86 12.04
C LEU A 40 -6.94 8.32 13.48
N GLU A 41 -7.71 9.39 13.68
CA GLU A 41 -8.13 9.86 15.01
C GLU A 41 -8.96 8.81 15.73
N PHE A 42 -9.89 8.14 15.04
CA PHE A 42 -10.67 7.06 15.62
C PHE A 42 -9.78 5.89 16.06
N VAL A 43 -8.85 5.45 15.20
CA VAL A 43 -7.92 4.36 15.52
C VAL A 43 -7.06 4.73 16.73
N ALA A 44 -6.52 5.95 16.78
CA ALA A 44 -5.66 6.42 17.88
C ALA A 44 -6.37 6.41 19.23
N ASN A 45 -7.65 6.81 19.26
CA ASN A 45 -8.44 6.93 20.49
C ASN A 45 -9.15 5.63 20.91
N ASP A 46 -9.18 4.62 20.05
CA ASP A 46 -9.83 3.35 20.38
C ASP A 46 -8.96 2.46 21.27
N LYS A 47 -9.53 1.98 22.38
CA LYS A 47 -8.82 1.13 23.36
C LYS A 47 -8.23 -0.16 22.78
N HIS A 48 -8.83 -0.72 21.73
CA HIS A 48 -8.34 -1.95 21.12
C HIS A 48 -7.46 -1.67 19.91
N PHE A 49 -7.91 -0.80 18.99
CA PHE A 49 -7.26 -0.59 17.71
C PHE A 49 -6.05 0.36 17.75
N CYS A 50 -5.86 1.15 18.82
CA CYS A 50 -4.73 2.08 18.93
C CYS A 50 -3.37 1.42 18.75
N ARG A 51 -3.22 0.14 19.12
CA ARG A 51 -1.98 -0.65 18.92
C ARG A 51 -1.57 -0.85 17.46
N TYR A 52 -2.47 -0.61 16.52
CA TYR A 52 -2.22 -0.73 15.08
C TYR A 52 -2.07 0.64 14.41
N TYR A 53 -2.16 1.74 15.17
CA TYR A 53 -2.15 3.09 14.65
C TYR A 53 -0.91 3.37 13.81
N GLU A 54 0.28 3.09 14.32
CA GLU A 54 1.55 3.37 13.65
C GLU A 54 1.62 2.63 12.29
N GLY A 55 1.23 1.36 12.26
CA GLY A 55 1.23 0.58 11.02
C GLY A 55 0.22 1.10 9.99
N ILE A 56 -0.98 1.49 10.44
CA ILE A 56 -2.00 2.09 9.57
C ILE A 56 -1.53 3.45 9.04
N PHE A 57 -0.91 4.27 9.89
CA PHE A 57 -0.36 5.57 9.50
C PHE A 57 0.72 5.40 8.42
N ILE A 58 1.66 4.47 8.62
CA ILE A 58 2.69 4.15 7.64
C ILE A 58 2.08 3.75 6.29
N LEU A 59 1.03 2.92 6.27
CA LEU A 59 0.35 2.54 5.02
C LEU A 59 -0.23 3.76 4.27
N PHE A 60 -0.77 4.75 4.98
CA PHE A 60 -1.26 6.00 4.38
C PHE A 60 -0.13 6.94 3.91
N LYS A 61 1.05 6.88 4.53
CA LYS A 61 2.13 7.85 4.28
C LYS A 61 3.29 7.34 3.44
N THR A 62 3.36 6.04 3.17
CA THR A 62 4.45 5.44 2.38
C THR A 62 3.97 4.75 1.10
N GLY A 63 2.68 4.46 1.00
CA GLY A 63 2.11 3.77 -0.15
C GLY A 63 2.55 2.31 -0.28
N LEU A 64 3.11 1.68 0.76
CA LEU A 64 3.48 0.26 0.74
C LEU A 64 2.28 -0.64 0.38
N ARG A 65 2.53 -1.70 -0.39
CA ARG A 65 1.55 -2.79 -0.50
C ARG A 65 1.48 -3.50 0.84
N ILE A 66 0.32 -4.06 1.19
CA ILE A 66 0.14 -4.70 2.49
C ILE A 66 1.12 -5.86 2.71
N SER A 67 1.36 -6.69 1.69
CA SER A 67 2.32 -7.81 1.77
C SER A 67 3.78 -7.36 1.88
N GLU A 68 4.13 -6.17 1.34
CA GLU A 68 5.44 -5.55 1.55
C GLU A 68 5.55 -5.09 3.01
N PHE A 69 4.54 -4.35 3.49
CA PHE A 69 4.51 -3.84 4.86
C PHE A 69 4.59 -4.94 5.92
N VAL A 70 3.79 -6.00 5.79
CA VAL A 70 3.84 -7.13 6.74
C VAL A 70 5.11 -7.98 6.61
N GLY A 71 5.80 -7.86 5.48
CA GLY A 71 7.09 -8.52 5.25
C GLY A 71 8.26 -7.78 5.87
N LEU A 72 8.13 -6.48 6.17
CA LEU A 72 9.23 -5.70 6.74
C LEU A 72 9.78 -6.33 8.02
N THR A 73 11.11 -6.34 8.08
CA THR A 73 11.88 -6.76 9.24
C THR A 73 12.70 -5.60 9.79
N LEU A 74 13.25 -5.78 11.00
CA LEU A 74 14.20 -4.83 11.59
C LEU A 74 15.39 -4.53 10.66
N SER A 75 15.84 -5.52 9.87
CA SER A 75 16.96 -5.35 8.94
C SER A 75 16.65 -4.48 7.72
N ASP A 76 15.37 -4.28 7.40
CA ASP A 76 14.95 -3.48 6.24
C ASP A 76 14.73 -2.00 6.60
N LEU A 77 14.92 -1.64 7.88
CA LEU A 77 14.73 -0.29 8.40
C LEU A 77 16.09 0.33 8.72
N ASP A 78 16.56 1.21 7.85
CA ASP A 78 17.72 2.05 8.12
C ASP A 78 17.26 3.32 8.86
N MET A 79 17.22 3.22 10.18
CA MET A 79 16.81 4.33 11.06
C MET A 79 17.86 5.46 11.13
N GLN A 80 19.10 5.23 10.67
CA GLN A 80 20.12 6.28 10.66
C GLN A 80 19.94 7.18 9.44
N ASN A 81 19.78 6.57 8.25
CA ASN A 81 19.58 7.29 7.00
C ASN A 81 18.10 7.55 6.68
N ARG A 82 17.18 7.10 7.55
CA ARG A 82 15.72 7.25 7.41
C ARG A 82 15.18 6.62 6.12
N LYS A 83 15.54 5.37 5.88
CA LYS A 83 15.16 4.61 4.67
C LYS A 83 14.47 3.29 5.01
N ILE A 84 13.46 2.96 4.21
CA ILE A 84 12.77 1.67 4.24
C ILE A 84 13.18 0.91 2.97
N SER A 85 13.85 -0.23 3.13
CA SER A 85 14.25 -1.09 2.02
C SER A 85 13.13 -2.08 1.68
N VAL A 86 12.46 -1.87 0.56
CA VAL A 86 11.42 -2.77 0.07
C VAL A 86 12.03 -3.69 -0.97
N ASN A 87 12.35 -4.92 -0.61
CA ASN A 87 12.99 -5.92 -1.50
C ASN A 87 12.29 -7.29 -1.50
N HIS A 88 11.27 -7.46 -0.67
CA HIS A 88 10.50 -8.70 -0.57
C HIS A 88 9.09 -8.42 -0.03
N GLN A 89 8.24 -9.45 -0.09
CA GLN A 89 6.90 -9.43 0.48
C GLN A 89 6.61 -10.74 1.22
N LEU A 90 5.83 -10.65 2.30
CA LEU A 90 5.35 -11.80 3.03
C LEU A 90 3.94 -12.16 2.58
N GLN A 91 3.77 -13.42 2.17
CA GLN A 91 2.47 -13.99 1.85
C GLN A 91 2.20 -15.24 2.67
N ARG A 92 0.91 -15.58 2.82
CA ARG A 92 0.48 -16.87 3.36
C ARG A 92 -0.42 -17.56 2.36
N LYS A 93 0.02 -18.73 1.90
CA LYS A 93 -0.74 -19.55 0.97
C LYS A 93 -1.95 -20.19 1.65
N ARG A 94 -2.87 -20.73 0.85
CA ARG A 94 -4.09 -21.40 1.34
C ARG A 94 -3.82 -22.60 2.25
N ASN A 95 -2.68 -23.28 2.05
CA ASN A 95 -2.19 -24.37 2.90
C ASN A 95 -1.55 -23.87 4.22
N MET A 96 -1.74 -22.60 4.59
CA MET A 96 -1.18 -21.94 5.78
C MET A 96 0.35 -21.79 5.79
N GLU A 97 1.02 -22.07 4.68
CA GLU A 97 2.45 -21.88 4.51
C GLU A 97 2.79 -20.40 4.35
N TYR A 98 3.76 -19.93 5.13
CA TYR A 98 4.32 -18.58 5.00
C TYR A 98 5.42 -18.60 3.95
N VAL A 99 5.37 -17.65 3.02
CA VAL A 99 6.31 -17.56 1.91
C VAL A 99 6.82 -16.13 1.81
N ILE A 100 8.14 -16.00 1.70
CA ILE A 100 8.78 -14.77 1.24
C ILE A 100 8.89 -14.85 -0.27
N GLU A 101 8.32 -13.85 -0.94
CA GLU A 101 8.56 -13.66 -2.35
C GLU A 101 9.46 -12.44 -2.53
N ASP A 102 10.62 -12.66 -3.13
CA ASP A 102 11.49 -11.56 -3.53
C ASP A 102 10.82 -10.77 -4.65
N THR A 103 11.08 -9.47 -4.68
CA THR A 103 10.70 -8.64 -5.81
C THR A 103 11.59 -9.02 -7.00
N LYS A 104 11.16 -9.98 -7.82
CA LYS A 104 11.94 -10.56 -8.94
C LYS A 104 12.39 -9.56 -10.03
N THR A 105 12.03 -8.28 -9.92
CA THR A 105 12.34 -7.24 -10.91
C THR A 105 12.94 -6.00 -10.25
N SER A 106 13.82 -5.30 -10.98
CA SER A 106 14.44 -4.03 -10.54
C SER A 106 13.42 -2.95 -10.16
N CYS A 107 12.21 -2.98 -10.73
CA CYS A 107 11.13 -2.05 -10.38
C CYS A 107 10.45 -2.37 -9.04
N GLY A 108 10.55 -3.60 -8.54
CA GLY A 108 9.95 -4.00 -7.28
C GLY A 108 10.83 -3.68 -6.07
N THR A 109 12.15 -3.74 -6.23
CA THR A 109 13.12 -3.33 -5.21
C THR A 109 13.27 -1.81 -5.18
N ARG A 110 13.01 -1.18 -4.03
CA ARG A 110 13.09 0.28 -3.88
C ARG A 110 13.40 0.70 -2.44
N GLU A 111 13.94 1.89 -2.30
CA GLU A 111 14.09 2.56 -1.01
C GLU A 111 13.04 3.68 -0.89
N ILE A 112 12.30 3.69 0.22
CA ILE A 112 11.33 4.73 0.54
C ILE A 112 11.91 5.61 1.67
N PRO A 113 12.06 6.93 1.47
CA PRO A 113 12.49 7.82 2.54
C PRO A 113 11.38 7.98 3.59
N MET A 114 11.76 8.07 4.86
CA MET A 114 10.83 8.33 5.96
C MET A 114 10.65 9.84 6.15
N THR A 115 9.40 10.30 6.24
CA THR A 115 9.10 11.60 6.86
C THR A 115 9.33 11.52 8.37
N ASP A 116 9.38 12.66 9.06
CA ASP A 116 9.55 12.70 10.52
C ASP A 116 8.49 11.86 11.24
N GLU A 117 7.22 12.00 10.83
CA GLU A 117 6.11 11.25 11.42
C GLU A 117 6.20 9.74 11.18
N VAL A 118 6.65 9.32 9.99
CA VAL A 118 6.87 7.91 9.65
C VAL A 118 8.04 7.34 10.45
N TYR A 119 9.12 8.12 10.59
CA TYR A 119 10.27 7.76 11.40
C TYR A 119 9.87 7.51 12.86
N GLU A 120 9.11 8.43 13.46
CA GLU A 120 8.58 8.27 14.82
C GLU A 120 7.68 7.03 14.95
N CYS A 121 6.83 6.75 13.96
CA CYS A 121 6.00 5.54 13.95
C CYS A 121 6.88 4.27 14.01
N PHE A 122 7.93 4.19 13.19
CA PHE A 122 8.86 3.06 13.24
C PHE A 122 9.62 2.98 14.56
N GLN A 123 10.04 4.10 15.14
CA GLN A 123 10.67 4.09 16.48
C GLN A 123 9.74 3.47 17.53
N ARG A 124 8.46 3.88 17.56
CA ARG A 124 7.46 3.32 18.48
C ARG A 124 7.18 1.84 18.23
N ILE A 125 7.09 1.43 16.95
CA ILE A 125 6.94 0.03 16.58
C ILE A 125 8.13 -0.79 17.10
N ILE A 126 9.36 -0.35 16.84
CA ILE A 126 10.58 -1.05 17.25
C ILE A 126 10.65 -1.14 18.79
N SER A 127 10.34 -0.06 19.51
CA SER A 127 10.40 -0.04 20.97
C SER A 127 9.32 -0.91 21.63
N SER A 128 8.12 -0.96 21.05
CA SER A 128 6.96 -1.71 21.58
C SER A 128 6.84 -3.13 21.03
N ARG A 129 7.70 -3.50 20.07
CA ARG A 129 7.69 -4.82 19.42
C ARG A 129 7.79 -5.95 20.44
N LYS A 130 6.92 -6.95 20.31
CA LYS A 130 6.99 -8.20 21.08
C LYS A 130 8.32 -8.89 20.82
N LYS A 131 9.01 -9.31 21.89
CA LYS A 131 10.27 -10.06 21.82
C LYS A 131 9.99 -11.52 22.17
N PRO A 132 9.66 -12.40 21.21
CA PRO A 132 9.45 -13.80 21.49
C PRO A 132 10.76 -14.47 21.93
N ARG A 133 10.66 -15.60 22.64
CA ARG A 133 11.86 -16.37 23.05
C ARG A 133 12.66 -16.86 21.83
N VAL A 134 11.96 -17.18 20.75
CA VAL A 134 12.53 -17.57 19.47
C VAL A 134 11.88 -16.72 18.39
N GLU A 135 12.69 -16.00 17.62
CA GLU A 135 12.20 -15.21 16.49
C GLU A 135 11.68 -16.13 15.37
N PRO A 136 10.49 -15.87 14.80
CA PRO A 136 10.03 -16.63 13.66
C PRO A 136 10.93 -16.36 12.45
N ILE A 137 11.31 -17.45 11.78
CA ILE A 137 12.10 -17.39 10.54
C ILE A 137 11.20 -17.86 9.41
N VAL A 138 11.04 -17.02 8.39
CA VAL A 138 10.30 -17.34 7.16
C VAL A 138 11.18 -16.98 5.98
N GLY A 139 11.46 -17.93 5.08
CA GLY A 139 12.29 -17.67 3.90
C GLY A 139 13.66 -17.07 4.21
N GLY A 140 14.27 -17.42 5.35
CA GLY A 140 15.55 -16.87 5.81
C GLY A 140 15.49 -15.46 6.41
N LYS A 141 14.31 -14.83 6.45
CA LYS A 141 14.07 -13.53 7.10
C LYS A 141 13.56 -13.73 8.53
N CYS A 142 13.96 -12.85 9.45
CA CYS A 142 13.53 -12.84 10.84
C CYS A 142 13.40 -11.40 11.35
N GLY A 143 12.82 -11.19 12.54
CA GLY A 143 12.66 -9.83 13.08
C GLY A 143 11.49 -9.06 12.46
N PHE A 144 10.41 -9.74 12.05
CA PHE A 144 9.19 -9.13 11.51
C PHE A 144 8.56 -8.16 12.51
N LEU A 145 8.04 -7.03 12.04
CA LEU A 145 7.58 -5.93 12.91
C LEU A 145 6.36 -6.29 13.77
N TYR A 146 5.41 -7.06 13.21
CA TYR A 146 4.18 -7.45 13.90
C TYR A 146 4.04 -8.97 13.97
N LEU A 147 3.83 -9.48 15.17
CA LEU A 147 3.61 -10.90 15.45
C LEU A 147 2.20 -11.12 15.99
N ASP A 148 1.62 -12.28 15.67
CA ASP A 148 0.33 -12.72 16.19
C ASP A 148 0.46 -13.35 17.59
N LYS A 149 -0.66 -13.86 18.11
CA LYS A 149 -0.71 -14.50 19.44
C LYS A 149 0.15 -15.76 19.55
N ASN A 150 0.48 -16.40 18.43
CA ASN A 150 1.30 -17.61 18.35
C ASN A 150 2.76 -17.28 17.99
N ASP A 151 3.17 -16.02 18.11
CA ASP A 151 4.51 -15.53 17.74
C ASP A 151 4.85 -15.69 16.24
N MET A 152 3.83 -15.85 15.39
CA MET A 152 4.02 -15.90 13.94
C MET A 152 3.84 -14.51 13.31
N PRO A 153 4.54 -14.19 12.21
CA PRO A 153 4.37 -12.90 11.54
C PRO A 153 2.92 -12.67 11.12
N MET A 154 2.40 -11.47 11.34
CA MET A 154 1.07 -11.14 10.85
C MET A 154 1.08 -11.06 9.32
N VAL A 155 -0.04 -11.41 8.69
CA VAL A 155 -0.18 -11.42 7.22
C VAL A 155 -1.25 -10.44 6.77
N ALA A 156 -1.31 -10.16 5.46
CA ALA A 156 -2.26 -9.23 4.87
C ALA A 156 -3.72 -9.46 5.33
N LEU A 157 -4.15 -10.72 5.42
CA LEU A 157 -5.50 -11.07 5.87
C LEU A 157 -5.83 -10.55 7.28
N HIS A 158 -4.87 -10.55 8.21
CA HIS A 158 -5.11 -10.02 9.56
C HIS A 158 -5.40 -8.52 9.51
N TRP A 159 -4.62 -7.77 8.73
CA TRP A 159 -4.79 -6.34 8.55
C TRP A 159 -6.08 -6.02 7.80
N GLU A 160 -6.41 -6.75 6.74
CA GLU A 160 -7.70 -6.61 6.04
C GLU A 160 -8.89 -6.76 7.00
N LYS A 161 -8.83 -7.73 7.91
CA LYS A 161 -9.85 -7.92 8.94
C LYS A 161 -9.87 -6.79 9.97
N TYR A 162 -8.72 -6.27 10.37
CA TYR A 162 -8.69 -5.11 11.28
C TYR A 162 -9.27 -3.86 10.65
N PHE A 163 -8.91 -3.55 9.40
CA PHE A 163 -9.52 -2.44 8.67
C PHE A 163 -11.04 -2.61 8.55
N GLN A 164 -11.50 -3.82 8.22
CA GLN A 164 -12.93 -4.15 8.19
C GLN A 164 -13.60 -3.85 9.54
N HIS A 165 -13.06 -4.37 10.65
CA HIS A 165 -13.64 -4.19 11.97
C HIS A 165 -13.56 -2.75 12.50
N ILE A 166 -12.50 -2.01 12.15
CA ILE A 166 -12.38 -0.58 12.45
C ILE A 166 -13.50 0.19 11.74
N CYS A 167 -13.71 -0.05 10.44
CA CYS A 167 -14.80 0.57 9.69
C CYS A 167 -16.17 0.22 10.26
N GLU A 168 -16.43 -1.06 10.54
CA GLU A 168 -17.69 -1.54 11.14
C GLU A 168 -17.98 -0.84 12.49
N LYS A 169 -16.96 -0.75 13.36
CA LYS A 169 -17.08 -0.11 14.66
C LYS A 169 -17.24 1.41 14.57
N TYR A 170 -16.52 2.07 13.67
CA TYR A 170 -16.71 3.50 13.41
C TYR A 170 -18.16 3.77 12.98
N ASN A 171 -18.64 2.96 12.03
CA ASN A 171 -19.96 3.11 11.42
C ASN A 171 -21.13 2.82 12.37
N SER A 172 -20.90 2.03 13.43
CA SER A 172 -21.89 1.83 14.49
C SER A 172 -21.98 2.98 15.50
N ILE A 173 -20.97 3.85 15.56
CA ILE A 173 -20.88 4.94 16.55
C ILE A 173 -21.26 6.30 15.93
N TYR A 174 -20.77 6.58 14.72
CA TYR A 174 -20.91 7.89 14.09
C TYR A 174 -22.03 7.94 13.06
N ARG A 175 -22.76 9.07 13.01
CA ARG A 175 -23.82 9.30 12.01
C ARG A 175 -23.28 9.37 10.58
N VAL A 176 -22.17 10.08 10.40
CA VAL A 176 -21.49 10.18 9.10
C VAL A 176 -20.65 8.93 8.93
N GLN A 177 -21.03 8.07 7.99
CA GLN A 177 -20.40 6.78 7.76
C GLN A 177 -19.02 6.94 7.10
N MET A 178 -18.07 6.14 7.55
CA MET A 178 -16.77 5.98 6.92
C MET A 178 -16.93 5.10 5.67
N PRO A 179 -16.35 5.49 4.52
CA PRO A 179 -16.25 4.61 3.37
C PRO A 179 -15.44 3.36 3.70
N LYS A 180 -15.49 2.35 2.83
CA LYS A 180 -14.70 1.12 2.99
C LYS A 180 -13.21 1.44 2.88
N VAL A 181 -12.52 1.52 4.01
CA VAL A 181 -11.07 1.68 4.07
C VAL A 181 -10.42 0.29 4.11
N THR A 182 -9.41 0.09 3.29
CA THR A 182 -8.60 -1.15 3.25
C THR A 182 -7.13 -0.77 3.10
N PRO A 183 -6.17 -1.68 3.34
CA PRO A 183 -4.76 -1.41 3.07
C PRO A 183 -4.48 -0.94 1.64
N HIS A 184 -5.19 -1.50 0.65
CA HIS A 184 -5.08 -1.06 -0.74
C HIS A 184 -5.62 0.36 -0.97
N VAL A 185 -6.68 0.76 -0.24
CA VAL A 185 -7.20 2.14 -0.29
C VAL A 185 -6.20 3.11 0.35
N CYS A 186 -5.47 2.72 1.38
CA CYS A 186 -4.40 3.55 1.96
C CYS A 186 -3.35 3.88 0.89
N ARG A 187 -2.86 2.84 0.18
CA ARG A 187 -1.91 2.99 -0.93
C ARG A 187 -2.46 3.85 -2.07
N HIS A 188 -3.72 3.65 -2.46
CA HIS A 188 -4.35 4.46 -3.51
C HIS A 188 -4.49 5.93 -3.07
N THR A 189 -4.83 6.15 -1.80
CA THR A 189 -4.95 7.49 -1.20
C THR A 189 -3.61 8.20 -1.14
N PHE A 190 -2.53 7.50 -0.76
CA PHE A 190 -1.17 8.02 -0.85
C PHE A 190 -0.84 8.48 -2.28
N CYS A 191 -1.05 7.60 -3.27
CA CYS A 191 -0.78 7.92 -4.68
C CYS A 191 -1.56 9.15 -5.16
N SER A 192 -2.87 9.19 -4.89
CA SER A 192 -3.72 10.31 -5.28
C SER A 192 -3.31 11.61 -4.59
N ASN A 193 -2.97 11.56 -3.29
CA ASN A 193 -2.54 12.74 -2.55
C ASN A 193 -1.20 13.28 -3.06
N MET A 194 -0.24 12.41 -3.37
CA MET A 194 1.06 12.81 -3.92
C MET A 194 0.92 13.39 -5.32
N ALA A 195 0.09 12.78 -6.17
CA ALA A 195 -0.23 13.31 -7.50
C ALA A 195 -0.88 14.70 -7.43
N LYS A 196 -1.89 14.86 -6.58
CA LYS A 196 -2.56 16.16 -6.33
C LYS A 196 -1.62 17.22 -5.73
N SER A 197 -0.54 16.80 -5.08
CA SER A 197 0.48 17.71 -4.55
C SER A 197 1.56 18.05 -5.58
N GLY A 198 1.38 17.66 -6.84
CA GLY A 198 2.30 17.98 -7.94
C GLY A 198 3.59 17.16 -7.92
N MET A 199 3.61 15.99 -7.27
CA MET A 199 4.79 15.12 -7.28
C MET A 199 5.11 14.70 -8.73
N ASN A 200 6.40 14.65 -9.07
CA ASN A 200 6.80 14.15 -10.38
C ASN A 200 6.30 12.69 -10.60
N PRO A 201 5.63 12.38 -11.72
CA PRO A 201 5.07 11.05 -11.97
C PRO A 201 6.10 9.91 -11.95
N LYS A 202 7.36 10.15 -12.35
CA LYS A 202 8.44 9.15 -12.29
C LYS A 202 8.88 8.89 -10.85
N THR A 203 8.98 9.94 -10.04
CA THR A 203 9.25 9.80 -8.59
C THR A 203 8.13 9.02 -7.92
N LEU A 204 6.88 9.36 -8.22
CA LEU A 204 5.73 8.63 -7.67
C LEU A 204 5.71 7.16 -8.16
N GLN A 205 6.01 6.91 -9.43
CA GLN A 205 6.14 5.55 -9.98
C GLN A 205 7.19 4.73 -9.20
N TYR A 206 8.35 5.32 -8.93
CA TYR A 206 9.43 4.70 -8.15
C TYR A 206 8.96 4.38 -6.73
N LEU A 207 8.39 5.36 -6.00
CA LEU A 207 7.91 5.16 -4.62
C LEU A 207 6.80 4.12 -4.53
N MET A 208 5.92 4.06 -5.53
CA MET A 208 4.87 3.05 -5.62
C MET A 208 5.44 1.69 -6.02
N GLY A 209 6.55 1.60 -6.77
CA GLY A 209 7.03 0.35 -7.33
C GLY A 209 6.06 -0.20 -8.37
N HIS A 210 5.59 0.65 -9.28
CA HIS A 210 4.77 0.24 -10.44
C HIS A 210 5.69 -0.09 -11.63
N SER A 211 5.56 -1.30 -12.16
CA SER A 211 6.27 -1.73 -13.37
C SER A 211 5.83 -0.94 -14.60
N ASP A 212 4.55 -0.60 -14.68
CA ASP A 212 3.98 0.24 -15.72
C ASP A 212 3.62 1.62 -15.16
N ILE A 213 4.09 2.67 -15.85
CA ILE A 213 3.80 4.06 -15.51
C ILE A 213 2.32 4.42 -15.75
N SER A 214 1.62 3.72 -16.65
CA SER A 214 0.21 3.95 -16.95
C SER A 214 -0.66 3.90 -15.69
N VAL A 215 -0.35 2.98 -14.77
CA VAL A 215 -1.02 2.82 -13.47
C VAL A 215 -0.90 4.08 -12.62
N THR A 216 0.27 4.72 -12.65
CA THR A 216 0.51 5.99 -11.94
C THR A 216 -0.11 7.17 -12.68
N LEU A 217 -0.04 7.22 -14.01
CA LEU A 217 -0.61 8.31 -14.80
C LEU A 217 -2.14 8.34 -14.75
N ASN A 218 -2.79 7.21 -14.51
CA ASN A 218 -4.22 7.14 -14.27
C ASN A 218 -4.67 7.96 -13.05
N THR A 219 -3.77 8.33 -12.12
CA THR A 219 -4.10 9.25 -11.02
C THR A 219 -3.99 10.73 -11.38
N TYR A 220 -3.47 11.06 -12.57
CA TYR A 220 -3.32 12.42 -13.09
C TYR A 220 -4.36 12.75 -14.19
N THR A 221 -5.44 11.97 -14.31
CA THR A 221 -6.42 12.05 -15.41
C THR A 221 -7.23 13.35 -15.46
N HIS A 222 -7.06 14.25 -14.49
CA HIS A 222 -7.75 15.54 -14.41
C HIS A 222 -6.79 16.72 -14.63
N ILE A 223 -5.92 16.65 -15.64
CA ILE A 223 -5.13 17.83 -16.07
C ILE A 223 -5.93 18.58 -17.15
N GLY A 224 -6.38 19.78 -16.81
CA GLY A 224 -7.04 20.72 -17.72
C GLY A 224 -6.12 21.84 -18.22
N TYR A 225 -6.68 22.77 -18.99
CA TYR A 225 -5.96 23.95 -19.49
C TYR A 225 -5.42 24.84 -18.37
N ASP A 226 -6.19 25.01 -17.28
CA ASP A 226 -5.79 25.86 -16.16
C ASP A 226 -4.60 25.26 -15.39
N ASP A 227 -4.59 23.93 -15.17
CA ASP A 227 -3.43 23.24 -14.57
C ASP A 227 -2.18 23.39 -15.45
N ALA A 228 -2.33 23.25 -16.76
CA ALA A 228 -1.22 23.43 -17.71
C ALA A 228 -0.69 24.88 -17.69
N LYS A 229 -1.57 25.87 -17.56
CA LYS A 229 -1.21 27.29 -17.49
C LYS A 229 -0.50 27.64 -16.19
N GLU A 230 -0.94 27.11 -15.06
CA GLU A 230 -0.28 27.29 -13.76
C GLU A 230 1.10 26.62 -13.75
N GLU A 231 1.21 25.39 -14.25
CA GLU A 231 2.49 24.67 -14.32
C GLU A 231 3.49 25.40 -15.23
N LEU A 232 3.03 25.89 -16.39
CA LEU A 232 3.87 26.69 -17.30
C LEU A 232 4.37 27.97 -16.62
N LYS A 233 3.52 28.66 -15.85
CA LYS A 233 3.91 29.83 -15.07
C LYS A 233 4.93 29.47 -14.00
N ARG A 234 4.74 28.37 -13.26
CA ARG A 234 5.69 27.92 -12.23
C ARG A 234 7.07 27.65 -12.82
N VAL A 235 7.13 26.89 -13.92
CA VAL A 235 8.39 26.51 -14.57
C VAL A 235 9.11 27.72 -15.18
N VAL A 236 8.38 28.66 -15.78
CA VAL A 236 8.97 29.85 -16.40
C VAL A 236 9.41 30.89 -15.35
N ASN A 237 8.71 30.97 -14.21
CA ASN A 237 8.97 31.99 -13.19
C ASN A 237 9.86 31.53 -12.04
N GLY A 238 10.19 30.23 -11.95
CA GLY A 238 11.25 29.72 -11.07
C GLY A 238 11.05 30.00 -9.57
N GLU A 239 9.88 29.65 -9.03
CA GLU A 239 9.68 29.51 -7.56
C GLU A 239 9.57 28.02 -7.17
#